data_AF-A0A937W332-F1
#
_entry.id   AF-A0A937W332-F1
#
_cell.length_a   1.000
_cell.length_b   1.000
_cell.length_c   1.000
_cell.angle_alpha   90.00
_cell.angle_beta   90.00
_cell.angle_gamma   90.00
#
_symmetry.space_group_name_H-M   'P 1'
#
loop_
_entity.id
_entity.type
_entity.pdbx_description
1 polymer ?
#
loop_
_entity_poly.entity_id
_entity_poly.type
_entity_poly.pdbx_seq_one_letter_code
_entity_poly.pdbx_strand_id
1 'polypeptide(L)'
;EQCHHPATCQALARQDAGLSLPVIDTVERLQGAERDVVIVSLTTSDPDALESPFLNNPNRFNVAITRARQKLIVVGSRAFFTQVPHTEAGLQAQHGFKVYYALCRTQGALFHWPCVGQSKGC
;
A
#
# COMPACT_ATOMS: atom_id res chain seq x y z
N GLU A 1 -19.13 -11.20 2.27
CA GLU A 1 -18.32 -12.41 2.54
C GLU A 1 -16.84 -12.14 2.25
N GLN A 2 -15.97 -12.76 3.05
CA GLN A 2 -14.52 -13.00 2.94
C GLN A 2 -13.52 -11.83 2.75
N CYS A 3 -12.94 -11.43 3.88
CA CYS A 3 -11.65 -10.74 3.99
C CYS A 3 -10.52 -11.72 3.59
N HIS A 4 -9.74 -11.41 2.55
CA HIS A 4 -8.74 -12.35 2.01
C HIS A 4 -7.36 -12.26 2.70
N HIS A 5 -7.16 -11.29 3.61
CA HIS A 5 -6.03 -11.24 4.58
C HIS A 5 -6.54 -10.67 5.93
N PRO A 6 -7.31 -11.44 6.72
CA PRO A 6 -7.80 -10.98 8.02
C PRO A 6 -6.66 -10.70 9.01
N ALA A 7 -5.47 -11.27 8.79
CA ALA A 7 -4.33 -11.16 9.70
C ALA A 7 -3.79 -9.72 9.85
N THR A 8 -3.66 -8.94 8.77
CA THR A 8 -3.11 -7.58 8.87
C THR A 8 -4.10 -6.61 9.52
N CYS A 9 -5.37 -6.65 9.11
CA CYS A 9 -6.42 -5.86 9.76
C CYS A 9 -6.59 -6.25 11.23
N GLN A 10 -6.55 -7.55 11.56
CA GLN A 10 -6.59 -8.02 12.95
C GLN A 10 -5.34 -7.65 13.74
N ALA A 11 -4.15 -7.68 13.13
CA ALA A 11 -2.89 -7.29 13.81
C ALA A 11 -2.90 -5.79 14.15
N LEU A 12 -3.35 -4.93 13.23
CA LEU A 12 -3.49 -3.50 13.49
C LEU A 12 -4.59 -3.21 14.52
N ALA A 13 -5.72 -3.92 14.45
CA ALA A 13 -6.81 -3.78 15.42
C ALA A 13 -6.43 -4.27 16.83
N ARG A 14 -5.46 -5.18 16.97
CA ARG A 14 -4.97 -5.69 18.26
C ARG A 14 -3.98 -4.77 18.96
N GLN A 15 -3.40 -3.78 18.28
CA GLN A 15 -2.53 -2.76 18.89
C GLN A 15 -3.33 -1.60 19.51
N ASP A 16 -4.52 -1.89 20.02
CA ASP A 16 -5.42 -0.93 20.66
C ASP A 16 -4.85 -0.47 22.01
N ALA A 17 -4.06 0.61 21.97
CA ALA A 17 -3.43 1.25 23.12
C ALA A 17 -4.30 2.36 23.72
N GLY A 18 -5.63 2.28 23.63
CA GLY A 18 -6.56 3.26 24.21
C GLY A 18 -6.72 4.55 23.41
N LEU A 19 -6.33 4.56 22.14
CA LEU A 19 -6.60 5.65 21.20
C LEU A 19 -7.84 5.29 20.39
N SER A 20 -8.74 6.25 20.09
CA SER A 20 -9.82 6.01 19.13
C SER A 20 -9.21 5.68 17.77
N LEU A 21 -9.05 4.40 17.45
CA LEU A 21 -8.39 3.99 16.23
C LEU A 21 -9.19 4.49 15.02
N PRO A 22 -8.53 5.04 13.98
CA PRO A 22 -9.20 5.31 12.72
C PRO A 22 -9.79 4.02 12.17
N VAL A 23 -10.87 4.12 11.39
CA VAL A 23 -11.48 2.93 10.75
C VAL A 23 -10.44 2.21 9.91
N ILE A 24 -10.03 1.01 10.34
CA ILE A 24 -9.11 0.13 9.63
C ILE A 24 -9.96 -0.88 8.86
N ASP A 25 -10.06 -0.70 7.55
CA ASP A 25 -10.77 -1.63 6.67
C ASP A 25 -10.04 -1.77 5.33
N THR A 26 -10.42 -2.76 4.54
CA THR A 26 -9.87 -2.93 3.20
C THR A 26 -10.50 -1.94 2.22
N VAL A 27 -9.77 -1.63 1.15
CA VAL A 27 -10.20 -0.69 0.10
C VAL A 27 -11.60 -1.03 -0.44
N GLU A 28 -11.93 -2.32 -0.48
CA GLU A 28 -13.19 -2.86 -1.01
C GLU A 28 -14.41 -2.62 -0.10
N ARG A 29 -14.23 -2.37 1.21
CA ARG A 29 -15.35 -2.10 2.13
C ARG A 29 -15.68 -0.62 2.28
N LEU A 30 -14.91 0.26 1.64
CA LEU A 30 -15.22 1.70 1.50
C LEU A 30 -16.16 1.99 0.33
N GLN A 31 -17.10 1.09 0.04
CA GLN A 31 -18.11 1.33 -1.00
C GLN A 31 -19.15 2.33 -0.49
N GLY A 32 -19.12 3.55 -1.07
CA GLY A 32 -20.07 4.62 -0.78
C GLY A 32 -19.57 5.69 0.21
N ALA A 33 -18.33 5.60 0.69
CA ALA A 33 -17.79 6.59 1.62
C ALA A 33 -16.34 6.97 1.30
N GLU A 34 -16.11 8.27 1.12
CA GLU A 34 -14.77 8.85 1.04
C GLU A 34 -14.20 9.09 2.45
N ARG A 35 -12.88 9.18 2.56
CA ARG A 35 -12.18 9.50 3.80
C ARG A 35 -11.19 10.64 3.57
N ASP A 36 -11.00 11.49 4.58
CA ASP A 36 -10.06 12.60 4.47
C ASP A 36 -8.62 12.10 4.26
N VAL A 37 -8.26 11.01 4.96
CA VAL A 37 -6.97 10.34 4.81
C VAL A 37 -7.17 8.85 4.55
N VAL A 38 -6.43 8.31 3.56
CA VAL A 38 -6.36 6.88 3.27
C VAL A 38 -4.92 6.42 3.41
N ILE A 39 -4.71 5.31 4.11
CA ILE A 39 -3.39 4.68 4.28
C ILE A 39 -3.44 3.30 3.62
N VAL A 40 -2.57 3.08 2.64
CA VAL A 40 -2.42 1.81 1.93
C VAL A 40 -1.11 1.17 2.36
N SER A 41 -1.16 -0.07 2.85
CA SER A 41 0.03 -0.86 3.16
C SER A 41 0.21 -1.96 2.11
N LEU A 42 1.34 -1.94 1.42
CA LEU A 42 1.82 -3.00 0.55
C LEU A 42 2.58 -3.97 1.45
N THR A 43 1.86 -4.96 1.98
CA THR A 43 2.22 -5.79 3.14
C THR A 43 3.36 -6.80 2.92
N THR A 44 4.18 -6.65 1.88
CA THR A 44 5.30 -7.56 1.63
C THR A 44 6.52 -6.85 1.06
N SER A 45 7.68 -7.40 1.37
CA SER A 45 9.00 -7.06 0.83
C SER A 45 9.66 -8.26 0.14
N ASP A 46 9.01 -9.42 0.11
CA ASP A 46 9.52 -10.64 -0.49
C ASP A 46 9.45 -10.55 -2.03
N PRO A 47 10.57 -10.63 -2.77
CA PRO A 47 10.61 -10.54 -4.22
C PRO A 47 9.58 -11.40 -4.95
N ASP A 48 9.36 -12.64 -4.50
CA ASP A 48 8.40 -13.56 -5.12
C ASP A 48 6.95 -13.11 -4.90
N ALA A 49 6.69 -12.49 -3.74
CA ALA A 49 5.39 -11.92 -3.41
C ALA A 49 5.15 -10.57 -4.09
N LEU A 50 6.20 -9.80 -4.43
CA LEU A 50 6.09 -8.48 -5.06
C LEU A 50 5.51 -8.54 -6.47
N GLU A 51 5.60 -9.67 -7.17
CA GLU A 51 4.97 -9.90 -8.47
C GLU A 51 3.52 -10.39 -8.37
N SER A 52 3.02 -10.64 -7.16
CA SER A 52 1.67 -11.18 -6.95
C SER A 52 0.60 -10.29 -7.63
N PRO A 53 -0.32 -10.89 -8.43
CA PRO A 53 -1.43 -10.18 -9.07
C PRO A 53 -2.34 -9.44 -8.08
N PHE A 54 -2.30 -9.84 -6.81
CA PHE A 54 -3.07 -9.22 -5.75
C PHE A 54 -2.53 -7.83 -5.36
N LEU A 55 -1.21 -7.70 -5.22
CA LEU A 55 -0.55 -6.44 -4.89
C LEU A 55 -0.50 -5.49 -6.08
N ASN A 56 -0.19 -6.04 -7.25
CA ASN A 56 -0.16 -5.30 -8.52
C ASN A 56 -1.56 -5.16 -9.11
N ASN A 57 -2.58 -4.88 -8.30
CA ASN A 57 -3.93 -4.66 -8.80
C ASN A 57 -4.16 -3.16 -9.05
N PRO A 58 -4.12 -2.69 -10.31
CA PRO A 58 -4.27 -1.26 -10.62
C PRO A 58 -5.65 -0.73 -10.21
N ASN A 59 -6.70 -1.57 -10.27
CA ASN A 59 -8.05 -1.15 -9.88
C ASN A 59 -8.11 -0.84 -8.38
N ARG A 60 -7.45 -1.62 -7.53
CA ARG A 60 -7.41 -1.35 -6.08
C ARG A 60 -6.66 -0.06 -5.76
N PHE A 61 -5.57 0.20 -6.48
CA PHE A 61 -4.83 1.44 -6.32
C PHE A 61 -5.66 2.66 -6.76
N ASN A 62 -6.35 2.57 -7.90
CA ASN A 62 -7.22 3.63 -8.39
C ASN A 62 -8.37 3.94 -7.41
N VAL A 63 -8.95 2.91 -6.79
CA VAL A 63 -9.95 3.10 -5.72
C VAL A 63 -9.30 3.78 -4.52
N ALA A 64 -8.12 3.37 -4.07
CA ALA A 64 -7.44 4.03 -2.95
C ALA A 64 -7.17 5.52 -3.21
N ILE A 65 -6.77 5.88 -4.43
CA ILE A 65 -6.58 7.28 -4.85
C ILE A 65 -7.91 8.04 -4.79
N THR A 66 -8.95 7.51 -5.45
CA THR A 66 -10.25 8.21 -5.56
C THR A 66 -11.03 8.29 -4.25
N ARG A 67 -10.67 7.49 -3.24
CA ARG A 67 -11.30 7.53 -1.90
C ARG A 67 -10.61 8.50 -0.94
N ALA A 68 -9.42 8.99 -1.25
CA ALA A 68 -8.66 9.92 -0.42
C ALA A 68 -8.99 11.38 -0.78
N ARG A 69 -9.69 12.10 0.10
CA ARG A 69 -10.10 13.49 -0.17
C ARG A 69 -8.97 14.51 0.04
N GLN A 70 -8.15 14.31 1.05
CA GLN A 70 -7.08 15.25 1.42
C GLN A 70 -5.69 14.63 1.29
N LYS A 71 -5.51 13.37 1.72
CA LYS A 71 -4.19 12.74 1.73
C LYS A 71 -4.23 11.23 1.51
N LEU A 72 -3.37 10.75 0.61
CA LEU A 72 -3.08 9.33 0.42
C LEU A 72 -1.67 9.04 0.91
N ILE A 73 -1.52 8.08 1.82
CA ILE A 73 -0.24 7.59 2.32
C ILE A 73 -0.07 6.15 1.86
N VAL A 74 0.98 5.87 1.11
CA VAL A 74 1.32 4.49 0.71
C VAL A 74 2.58 4.07 1.43
N VAL A 75 2.50 2.94 2.13
CA VAL A 75 3.60 2.30 2.85
C VAL A 75 3.95 1.02 2.13
N GLY A 76 5.21 0.80 1.80
CA GLY A 76 5.64 -0.42 1.10
C GLY A 76 7.16 -0.50 0.95
N SER A 77 7.64 -1.66 0.54
CA SER A 77 9.07 -1.86 0.25
C SER A 77 9.52 -0.96 -0.91
N ARG A 78 10.72 -0.39 -0.79
CA ARG A 78 11.33 0.38 -1.89
C ARG A 78 11.48 -0.48 -3.16
N ALA A 79 11.78 -1.77 -2.99
CA ALA A 79 11.94 -2.72 -4.08
C ALA A 79 10.69 -2.79 -4.96
N PHE A 80 9.49 -2.72 -4.38
CA PHE A 80 8.22 -2.73 -5.11
C PHE A 80 8.13 -1.59 -6.14
N PHE A 81 8.57 -0.38 -5.77
CA PHE A 81 8.48 0.79 -6.64
C PHE A 81 9.61 0.85 -7.69
N THR A 82 10.78 0.28 -7.36
CA THR A 82 11.97 0.34 -8.22
C THR A 82 12.11 -0.83 -9.19
N GLN A 83 11.57 -2.01 -8.87
CA GLN A 83 11.64 -3.19 -9.74
C GLN A 83 10.97 -2.94 -11.09
N VAL A 84 11.44 -3.59 -12.15
CA VAL A 84 10.84 -3.50 -13.48
C VAL A 84 10.34 -4.89 -13.86
N PRO A 85 9.01 -5.10 -13.94
CA PRO A 85 8.44 -6.36 -14.37
C PRO A 85 8.90 -6.72 -15.77
N HIS A 86 9.12 -8.01 -16.01
CA HIS A 86 9.54 -8.53 -17.32
C HIS A 86 8.38 -8.75 -18.30
N THR A 87 7.14 -8.60 -17.82
CA THR A 87 5.93 -8.78 -18.62
C THR A 87 5.25 -7.45 -18.90
N GLU A 88 4.63 -7.33 -20.07
CA GLU A 88 3.85 -6.13 -20.43
C GLU A 88 2.68 -5.91 -19.46
N ALA A 89 1.97 -6.99 -19.09
CA ALA A 89 0.90 -6.93 -18.11
C ALA A 89 1.37 -6.43 -16.74
N GLY A 90 2.55 -6.88 -16.27
CA GLY A 90 3.16 -6.41 -15.03
C GLY A 90 3.56 -4.93 -15.09
N LEU A 91 4.12 -4.49 -16.22
CA LEU A 91 4.46 -3.09 -16.46
C LEU A 91 3.21 -2.19 -16.39
N GLN A 92 2.13 -2.57 -17.05
CA GLN A 92 0.86 -1.85 -17.03
C GLN A 92 0.27 -1.81 -15.61
N ALA A 93 0.30 -2.94 -14.91
CA ALA A 93 -0.20 -3.05 -13.54
C ALA A 93 0.55 -2.16 -12.54
N GLN A 94 1.86 -2.02 -12.69
CA GLN A 94 2.71 -1.20 -11.82
C GLN A 94 2.83 0.27 -12.25
N HIS A 95 2.37 0.63 -13.44
CA HIS A 95 2.54 1.97 -14.00
C HIS A 95 2.01 3.07 -13.05
N GLY A 96 0.79 2.92 -12.54
CA GLY A 96 0.20 3.89 -11.60
C GLY A 96 1.02 4.07 -10.33
N PHE A 97 1.52 2.97 -9.74
CA PHE A 97 2.37 3.01 -8.56
C PHE A 97 3.70 3.71 -8.83
N LYS A 98 4.32 3.48 -9.99
CA LYS A 98 5.58 4.12 -10.39
C LYS A 98 5.42 5.62 -10.60
N VAL A 99 4.35 6.04 -11.26
CA VAL A 99 4.02 7.46 -11.44
C VAL A 99 3.79 8.12 -10.08
N TYR A 100 3.01 7.49 -9.20
CA TYR A 100 2.80 7.98 -7.83
C TYR A 100 4.12 8.12 -7.07
N TYR A 101 4.98 7.11 -7.10
CA TYR A 101 6.30 7.16 -6.46
C TYR A 101 7.18 8.29 -6.99
N ALA A 102 7.19 8.50 -8.32
CA ALA A 102 7.92 9.61 -8.93
C ALA A 102 7.39 10.97 -8.47
N LEU A 103 6.06 11.15 -8.36
CA LEU A 103 5.43 12.35 -7.84
C LEU A 103 5.79 12.60 -6.36
N CYS A 104 5.73 11.57 -5.51
CA CYS A 104 6.14 11.69 -4.11
C CYS A 104 7.60 12.12 -3.99
N ARG A 105 8.48 11.60 -4.86
CA ARG A 105 9.90 11.97 -4.88
C ARG A 105 10.12 13.43 -5.30
N THR A 106 9.41 13.93 -6.32
CA THR A 106 9.57 15.32 -6.77
C THR A 106 8.99 16.34 -5.80
N GLN A 107 7.96 15.95 -5.04
CA GLN A 107 7.31 16.81 -4.04
C GLN A 107 7.98 16.77 -2.65
N GLY A 108 9.05 15.98 -2.46
CA GLY A 108 9.66 15.80 -1.15
C GLY A 108 8.76 15.05 -0.15
N ALA A 109 7.78 14.30 -0.65
CA ALA A 109 6.81 13.53 0.14
C ALA A 109 7.20 12.05 0.29
N LEU A 110 8.48 11.72 0.06
CA LEU A 110 9.01 10.36 0.25
C LEU A 110 9.65 10.26 1.64
N PHE A 111 9.09 9.41 2.49
CA PHE A 111 9.66 9.12 3.81
C PHE A 111 10.38 7.78 3.78
N HIS A 112 11.64 7.77 4.22
CA HIS A 112 12.40 6.54 4.41
C HIS A 112 12.31 6.09 5.86
N TRP A 113 11.77 4.90 6.08
CA TRP A 113 11.85 4.27 7.39
C TRP A 113 13.26 3.70 7.58
N PRO A 114 14.05 4.17 8.57
CA PRO A 114 15.35 3.59 8.84
C PRO A 114 15.15 2.14 9.30
N CYS A 115 15.93 1.21 8.73
CA CYS A 115 15.88 -0.18 9.15
C CYS A 115 16.48 -0.28 10.57
N VAL A 116 15.63 -0.32 11.59
CA VAL A 116 16.05 -0.48 12.98
C VAL A 116 16.23 -1.98 13.26
N GLY A 117 17.47 -2.45 13.24
CA GLY A 117 17.87 -3.68 13.94
C GLY A 117 17.45 -5.02 13.34
N GLN A 118 17.59 -5.26 12.02
CA GLN A 118 17.58 -6.63 11.47
C GLN A 118 18.72 -6.87 10.47
N SER A 119 19.49 -7.92 10.76
CA SER A 119 20.48 -8.49 9.85
C SER A 119 19.78 -9.21 8.69
N LYS A 120 20.12 -8.80 7.46
CA LYS A 120 19.78 -9.38 6.15
C LYS A 120 18.45 -8.91 5.52
N GLY A 121 18.62 -8.15 4.43
CA GLY A 121 17.64 -8.02 3.33
C GLY A 121 16.58 -6.96 3.53
N CYS A 122 16.85 -5.74 3.05
CA CYS A 122 15.84 -4.72 2.80
C CYS A 122 15.56 -4.65 1.29
#